data_AF-A0A2N2V8W0-F1
#
_entry.id   AF-A0A2N2V8W0-F1
#
_cell.length_a   1.000
_cell.length_b   1.000
_cell.length_c   1.000
_cell.angle_alpha   90.00
_cell.angle_beta   90.00
_cell.angle_gamma   90.00
#
_symmetry.space_group_name_H-M   'P 1'
#
loop_
_entity.id
_entity.type
_entity.pdbx_description
1 polymer ?
#
loop_
_entity_poly.entity_id
_entity_poly.type
_entity_poly.pdbx_seq_one_letter_code
_entity_poly.pdbx_strand_id
1 'polypeptide(L)'
;MPIRRKPWCLFGVLLALAGCDQEFRLLADDGSETRGTIVINSSPPNEIAIALKGEEFAGYWRSYVVDESEAIRTHYGAWSSTYKTYASGLSSLKLRHAHAVMRGSKGSLMECEFDYRGEKNGQGVCDLAGVKYRLLL
;
A
#
# COMPACT_ATOMS: atom_id res chain seq x y z
N MET A 1 -16.47 12.89 -40.02
CA MET A 1 -16.25 12.23 -38.71
C MET A 1 -15.03 12.88 -38.05
N PRO A 2 -15.15 13.61 -36.94
CA PRO A 2 -14.00 14.24 -36.32
C PRO A 2 -13.28 13.32 -35.31
N ILE A 3 -12.02 13.10 -35.63
CA ILE A 3 -10.75 12.80 -34.91
C ILE A 3 -10.67 13.14 -33.40
N ARG A 4 -9.95 12.31 -32.61
CA ARG A 4 -8.86 12.64 -31.62
C ARG A 4 -8.43 11.39 -30.83
N ARG A 5 -7.31 10.72 -31.14
CA ARG A 5 -5.90 10.90 -30.70
C ARG A 5 -5.67 10.88 -29.17
N LYS A 6 -4.88 9.88 -28.73
CA LYS A 6 -4.16 9.77 -27.44
C LYS A 6 -3.31 11.02 -27.12
N PRO A 7 -3.07 11.31 -25.83
CA PRO A 7 -1.78 11.81 -25.37
C PRO A 7 -1.25 10.91 -24.24
N TRP A 8 -0.12 10.20 -24.39
CA TRP A 8 1.23 10.71 -24.12
C TRP A 8 1.30 11.58 -22.86
N CYS A 9 1.79 10.97 -21.77
CA CYS A 9 2.29 11.66 -20.58
C CYS A 9 3.43 12.60 -21.02
N LEU A 10 3.11 13.87 -21.25
CA LEU A 10 4.06 14.91 -21.56
C LEU A 10 4.36 15.71 -20.29
N PHE A 11 5.66 15.70 -19.96
CA PHE A 11 6.40 16.72 -19.23
C PHE A 11 5.76 18.11 -19.27
N GLY A 12 5.50 18.71 -18.10
CA GLY A 12 5.20 20.14 -18.03
C GLY A 12 4.43 20.56 -16.77
N VAL A 13 5.18 20.75 -15.67
CA VAL A 13 4.93 21.73 -14.59
C VAL A 13 3.47 21.86 -14.12
N LEU A 14 3.11 21.02 -13.17
CA LEU A 14 2.23 21.36 -12.05
C LEU A 14 2.68 20.46 -10.89
N LEU A 15 3.15 21.08 -9.80
CA LEU A 15 3.42 20.42 -8.52
C LEU A 15 2.10 19.92 -7.92
N ALA A 16 1.49 18.91 -8.53
CA ALA A 16 0.53 18.05 -7.86
C ALA A 16 1.34 16.88 -7.32
N LEU A 17 1.38 16.75 -5.99
CA LEU A 17 1.94 15.59 -5.30
C LEU A 17 1.37 14.33 -5.96
N ALA A 18 2.22 13.62 -6.71
CA ALA A 18 1.86 12.38 -7.37
C ALA A 18 1.72 11.29 -6.30
N GLY A 19 0.56 11.27 -5.64
CA GLY A 19 0.03 10.08 -5.02
C GLY A 19 -0.50 9.17 -6.11
N CYS A 20 -0.12 7.89 -6.09
CA CYS A 20 -0.87 6.89 -6.84
C CYS A 20 -2.05 6.48 -5.96
N ASP A 21 -3.25 6.92 -6.32
CA ASP A 21 -4.48 6.35 -5.76
C ASP A 21 -4.57 4.90 -6.22
N GLN A 22 -4.66 3.97 -5.27
CA GLN A 22 -4.85 2.56 -5.54
C GLN A 22 -6.15 2.09 -4.90
N GLU A 23 -7.03 1.54 -5.72
CA GLU A 23 -8.20 0.84 -5.21
C GLU A 23 -7.75 -0.48 -4.56
N PHE A 24 -8.24 -0.77 -3.37
CA PHE A 24 -8.03 -2.05 -2.70
C PHE A 24 -9.36 -2.65 -2.26
N ARG A 25 -9.34 -3.95 -1.96
CA ARG A 25 -10.53 -4.68 -1.49
C ARG A 25 -10.33 -5.10 -0.05
N LEU A 26 -11.37 -4.94 0.75
CA LEU A 26 -11.51 -5.53 2.08
C LEU A 26 -12.44 -6.73 1.99
N LEU A 27 -11.94 -7.89 2.37
CA LEU A 27 -12.70 -9.13 2.45
C LEU A 27 -12.90 -9.49 3.92
N ALA A 28 -14.15 -9.55 4.37
CA ALA A 28 -14.51 -10.01 5.70
C ALA A 28 -14.49 -11.56 5.79
N ASP A 29 -14.45 -12.10 7.00
CA ASP A 29 -14.46 -13.55 7.24
C ASP A 29 -15.72 -14.26 6.72
N ASP A 30 -16.85 -13.55 6.63
CA ASP A 30 -18.11 -14.06 6.06
C ASP A 30 -18.12 -14.06 4.51
N GLY A 31 -17.01 -13.66 3.89
CA GLY A 31 -16.87 -13.57 2.43
C GLY A 31 -17.47 -12.30 1.82
N SER A 32 -18.03 -11.39 2.64
CA SER A 32 -18.49 -10.10 2.13
C SER A 32 -17.29 -9.21 1.76
N GLU A 33 -17.41 -8.56 0.60
CA GLU A 33 -16.38 -7.66 0.10
C GLU A 33 -16.85 -6.22 0.17
N THR A 34 -15.96 -5.35 0.62
CA THR A 34 -16.12 -3.90 0.54
C THR A 34 -14.92 -3.32 -0.22
N ARG A 35 -15.15 -2.29 -1.04
CA ARG A 35 -14.07 -1.58 -1.75
C ARG A 35 -13.61 -0.39 -0.92
N GLY A 36 -12.31 -0.16 -0.87
CA GLY A 36 -11.67 1.02 -0.27
C GLY A 36 -10.61 1.61 -1.21
N THR A 37 -10.08 2.78 -0.88
CA THR A 37 -9.07 3.48 -1.69
C THR A 37 -7.89 3.89 -0.84
N ILE A 38 -6.69 3.35 -1.12
CA ILE A 38 -5.48 3.72 -0.38
C ILE A 38 -4.73 4.75 -1.23
N VAL A 39 -4.24 5.79 -0.58
CA VAL A 39 -3.43 6.81 -1.25
C VAL A 39 -1.99 6.58 -0.84
N ILE A 40 -1.23 5.87 -1.67
CA ILE A 40 0.20 5.64 -1.41
C ILE A 40 0.96 6.83 -2.02
N ASN A 41 1.31 7.79 -1.16
CA ASN A 41 2.18 8.91 -1.56
C ASN A 41 3.65 8.46 -1.60
N SER A 42 4.40 9.01 -2.55
CA SER A 42 5.85 8.83 -2.66
C SER A 42 6.63 9.66 -1.63
N SER A 43 6.01 10.72 -1.07
CA SER A 43 6.59 11.61 -0.05
C SER A 43 5.72 11.62 1.20
N PRO A 44 6.22 11.14 2.36
CA PRO A 44 5.44 11.11 3.59
C PRO A 44 5.08 12.52 4.10
N PRO A 45 4.01 12.67 4.88
CA PRO A 45 3.22 11.59 5.47
C PRO A 45 2.33 10.87 4.45
N ASN A 46 2.28 9.54 4.55
CA ASN A 46 1.44 8.74 3.67
C ASN A 46 0.05 8.63 4.29
N GLU A 47 -0.96 8.95 3.51
CA GLU A 47 -2.35 9.00 3.95
C GLU A 47 -3.05 7.68 3.61
N ILE A 48 -4.09 7.35 4.36
CA ILE A 48 -4.94 6.19 4.08
C ILE A 48 -6.37 6.54 4.45
N ALA A 49 -7.30 6.15 3.58
CA ALA A 49 -8.73 6.31 3.80
C ALA A 49 -9.46 5.00 3.46
N ILE A 50 -10.43 4.61 4.25
CA ILE A 50 -11.24 3.41 4.02
C ILE A 50 -12.70 3.78 4.21
N ALA A 51 -13.53 3.57 3.19
CA ALA A 51 -14.97 3.62 3.33
C ALA A 51 -15.52 2.22 3.62
N LEU A 52 -16.10 2.02 4.80
CA LEU A 52 -16.69 0.74 5.21
C LEU A 52 -18.05 0.96 5.86
N LYS A 53 -19.09 0.26 5.38
CA LYS A 53 -20.46 0.31 5.93
C LYS A 53 -21.03 1.74 6.08
N GLY A 54 -20.70 2.64 5.16
CA GLY A 54 -21.16 4.03 5.18
C GLY A 54 -20.45 4.93 6.21
N GLU A 55 -19.29 4.50 6.70
CA GLU A 55 -18.39 5.29 7.53
C GLU A 55 -17.02 5.38 6.86
N GLU A 56 -16.42 6.56 6.91
CA GLU A 56 -15.08 6.82 6.40
C GLU A 56 -14.09 6.82 7.55
N PHE A 57 -13.03 6.03 7.40
CA PHE A 57 -11.90 5.90 8.31
C PHE A 57 -10.69 6.53 7.64
N ALA A 58 -10.13 7.58 8.22
CA ALA A 58 -8.95 8.23 7.68
C ALA A 58 -7.83 8.31 8.71
N GLY A 59 -6.60 8.31 8.23
CA GLY A 59 -5.42 8.44 9.08
C GLY A 59 -4.12 8.50 8.29
N TYR A 60 -3.03 8.36 9.03
CA TYR A 60 -1.69 8.28 8.47
C TYR A 60 -1.11 6.90 8.75
N TRP A 61 -0.31 6.41 7.82
CA TRP A 61 0.41 5.16 7.99
C TRP A 61 1.92 5.38 7.94
N ARG A 62 2.63 4.46 8.58
CA ARG A 62 4.10 4.42 8.60
C ARG A 62 4.54 3.06 8.15
N SER A 63 5.61 2.99 7.36
CA SER A 63 6.27 1.72 7.06
C SER A 63 7.72 1.67 7.47
N TYR A 64 8.16 0.45 7.70
CA TYR A 64 9.56 0.10 7.90
C TYR A 64 9.93 -1.03 6.94
N VAL A 65 11.22 -1.11 6.64
CA VAL A 65 11.78 -2.16 5.79
C VAL A 65 11.92 -3.43 6.63
N VAL A 66 11.43 -4.54 6.12
CA VAL A 66 11.66 -5.86 6.72
C VAL A 66 13.00 -6.39 6.19
N ASP A 67 13.89 -6.81 7.09
CA ASP A 67 15.18 -7.39 6.70
C ASP A 67 15.01 -8.87 6.34
N GLU A 68 15.11 -9.16 5.04
CA GLU A 68 15.09 -10.51 4.47
C GLU A 68 16.45 -10.86 3.84
N SER A 69 17.51 -10.10 4.18
CA SER A 69 18.81 -10.23 3.54
C SER A 69 19.38 -11.65 3.62
N GLU A 70 19.23 -12.30 4.77
CA GLU A 70 19.72 -13.66 5.00
C GLU A 70 18.95 -14.72 4.19
N ALA A 71 17.62 -14.58 4.10
CA ALA A 71 16.79 -15.46 3.28
C ALA A 71 17.15 -15.34 1.79
N ILE A 72 17.32 -14.11 1.31
CA ILE A 72 17.72 -13.83 -0.08
C ILE A 72 19.15 -14.30 -0.35
N ARG A 73 20.08 -14.11 0.60
CA ARG A 73 21.45 -14.60 0.51
C ARG A 73 21.48 -16.13 0.37
N THR A 74 20.66 -16.83 1.16
CA THR A 74 20.57 -18.29 1.15
C THR A 74 19.98 -18.80 -0.17
N HIS A 75 18.95 -18.13 -0.69
CA HIS A 75 18.26 -18.57 -1.91
C HIS A 75 19.04 -18.29 -3.20
N TYR A 76 19.62 -17.08 -3.34
CA TYR A 76 20.29 -16.66 -4.57
C TYR A 76 21.82 -16.72 -4.51
N GLY A 77 22.39 -16.87 -3.30
CA GLY A 77 23.83 -16.81 -3.07
C GLY A 77 24.36 -15.39 -2.89
N ALA A 78 25.36 -15.24 -2.03
CA ALA A 78 25.94 -13.95 -1.63
C ALA A 78 26.61 -13.15 -2.77
N TRP A 79 26.94 -13.81 -3.87
CA TRP A 79 27.59 -13.17 -5.02
C TRP A 79 26.63 -12.77 -6.14
N SER A 80 25.37 -13.21 -6.05
CA SER A 80 24.34 -12.92 -7.06
C SER A 80 24.08 -11.43 -7.19
N SER A 81 23.75 -10.99 -8.41
CA SER A 81 23.30 -9.62 -8.67
C SER A 81 22.05 -9.30 -7.84
N THR A 82 21.10 -10.24 -7.71
CA THR A 82 19.88 -10.09 -6.91
C THR A 82 20.18 -9.76 -5.45
N TYR A 83 21.05 -10.53 -4.79
CA TYR A 83 21.43 -10.24 -3.40
C TYR A 83 22.15 -8.91 -3.27
N LYS A 84 23.09 -8.59 -4.18
CA LYS A 84 23.81 -7.30 -4.17
C LYS A 84 22.87 -6.11 -4.33
N THR A 85 21.89 -6.19 -5.21
CA THR A 85 20.86 -5.16 -5.40
C THR A 85 19.92 -5.05 -4.20
N TYR A 86 19.58 -6.16 -3.56
CA TYR A 86 18.79 -6.16 -2.33
C TYR A 86 19.56 -5.49 -1.18
N ALA A 87 20.81 -5.90 -0.97
CA ALA A 87 21.69 -5.39 0.08
C ALA A 87 21.98 -3.89 -0.08
N SER A 88 22.09 -3.39 -1.32
CA SER A 88 22.34 -1.96 -1.59
C SER A 88 21.16 -1.03 -1.28
N GLY A 89 19.98 -1.56 -0.92
CA GLY A 89 18.82 -0.73 -0.54
C GLY A 89 18.02 -0.17 -1.71
N LEU A 90 18.50 -0.33 -2.94
CA LEU A 90 17.88 0.21 -4.16
C LEU A 90 16.81 -0.71 -4.76
N SER A 91 16.53 -1.83 -4.11
CA SER A 91 15.61 -2.82 -4.65
C SER A 91 14.16 -2.48 -4.32
N SER A 92 13.34 -2.29 -5.35
CA SER A 92 11.87 -2.35 -5.25
C SER A 92 11.36 -3.70 -4.74
N LEU A 93 12.24 -4.72 -4.67
CA LEU A 93 11.95 -6.01 -4.07
C LEU A 93 11.91 -5.96 -2.55
N LYS A 94 12.36 -4.89 -1.86
CA LYS A 94 12.32 -4.88 -0.40
C LYS A 94 10.89 -4.95 0.12
N LEU A 95 10.62 -5.95 0.95
CA LEU A 95 9.38 -6.02 1.70
C LEU A 95 9.34 -4.88 2.70
N ARG A 96 8.20 -4.20 2.74
CA ARG A 96 7.90 -3.17 3.71
C ARG A 96 6.67 -3.59 4.47
N HIS A 97 6.73 -3.47 5.78
CA HIS A 97 5.57 -3.61 6.63
C HIS A 97 5.06 -2.23 6.98
N ALA A 98 3.76 -2.01 6.80
CA ALA A 98 3.07 -0.77 7.10
C ALA A 98 2.06 -0.98 8.22
N HIS A 99 1.96 0.01 9.09
CA HIS A 99 0.95 0.08 10.13
C HIS A 99 0.21 1.43 10.06
N ALA A 100 -1.11 1.37 10.16
CA ALA A 100 -2.02 2.49 10.10
C ALA A 100 -3.03 2.42 11.25
N VAL A 101 -3.26 3.55 11.91
CA VAL A 101 -4.37 3.72 12.86
C VAL A 101 -5.27 4.81 12.31
N MET A 102 -6.53 4.48 12.08
CA MET A 102 -7.52 5.36 11.48
C MET A 102 -8.70 5.54 12.41
N ARG A 103 -9.27 6.74 12.37
CA ARG A 103 -10.46 7.07 13.15
C ARG A 103 -11.64 7.27 12.21
N GLY A 104 -12.72 6.56 12.48
CA GLY A 104 -13.98 6.70 11.77
C GLY A 104 -14.72 7.98 12.19
N SER A 105 -15.58 8.48 11.30
CA SER A 105 -16.38 9.68 11.56
C SER A 105 -17.34 9.56 12.76
N LYS A 106 -17.68 8.33 13.18
CA LYS A 106 -18.51 8.07 14.38
C LYS A 106 -17.67 7.79 15.64
N GLY A 107 -16.35 7.98 15.57
CA GLY A 107 -15.42 7.77 16.68
C GLY A 107 -14.92 6.34 16.82
N SER A 108 -15.25 5.45 15.88
CA SER A 108 -14.71 4.10 15.80
C SER A 108 -13.21 4.12 15.44
N LEU A 109 -12.47 3.08 15.82
CA LEU A 109 -11.05 2.92 15.48
C LEU A 109 -10.87 1.71 14.57
N MET A 110 -10.08 1.90 13.52
CA MET A 110 -9.65 0.83 12.62
C MET A 110 -8.13 0.83 12.56
N GLU A 111 -7.53 -0.32 12.83
CA GLU A 111 -6.09 -0.52 12.77
C GLU A 111 -5.79 -1.45 11.60
N CYS A 112 -4.86 -1.06 10.72
CA CYS A 112 -4.47 -1.87 9.58
C CYS A 112 -2.96 -2.13 9.59
N GLU A 113 -2.62 -3.37 9.30
CA GLU A 113 -1.26 -3.81 9.02
C GLU A 113 -1.22 -4.38 7.60
N PHE A 114 -0.24 -3.99 6.80
CA PHE A 114 -0.07 -4.55 5.46
C PHE A 114 1.39 -4.60 5.03
N ASP A 115 1.73 -5.68 4.37
CA ASP A 115 3.03 -5.90 3.76
C ASP A 115 2.95 -5.57 2.28
N TYR A 116 3.98 -4.92 1.74
CA TYR A 116 4.01 -4.55 0.34
C TYR A 116 5.43 -4.51 -0.23
N ARG A 117 5.55 -4.77 -1.54
CA ARG A 117 6.80 -4.59 -2.32
C ARG A 117 6.56 -3.60 -3.45
N GLY A 118 7.36 -2.53 -3.52
CA GLY A 118 7.12 -1.45 -4.48
C GLY A 118 5.76 -0.81 -4.27
N GLU A 119 5.05 -0.45 -5.34
CA GLU A 119 3.70 0.12 -5.23
C GLU A 119 2.58 -0.90 -5.52
N LYS A 120 2.87 -2.14 -5.94
CA LYS A 120 1.86 -2.94 -6.69
C LYS A 120 1.43 -4.28 -6.10
N ASN A 121 2.02 -4.73 -5.00
CA ASN A 121 1.75 -6.07 -4.47
C ASN A 121 1.69 -5.98 -2.95
N GLY A 122 0.50 -5.67 -2.43
CA GLY A 122 0.29 -5.52 -1.00
C GLY A 122 -0.80 -6.44 -0.47
N GLN A 123 -0.58 -6.99 0.72
CA GLN A 123 -1.57 -7.79 1.43
C GLN A 123 -1.56 -7.41 2.89
N GLY A 124 -2.71 -7.41 3.54
CA GLY A 124 -2.80 -7.00 4.92
C GLY A 124 -4.07 -7.43 5.62
N VAL A 125 -4.22 -6.92 6.83
CA VAL A 125 -5.40 -7.10 7.67
C VAL A 125 -5.74 -5.76 8.30
N CYS A 126 -7.03 -5.42 8.32
CA CYS A 126 -7.60 -4.35 9.10
C CYS A 126 -8.48 -4.93 10.20
N ASP A 127 -8.34 -4.45 11.43
CA ASP A 127 -9.18 -4.77 12.57
C ASP A 127 -10.11 -3.59 12.86
N LEU A 128 -11.42 -3.85 12.88
CA LEU A 128 -12.43 -2.91 13.34
C LEU A 128 -13.19 -3.53 14.50
N ALA A 129 -12.89 -3.08 15.72
CA ALA A 129 -13.54 -3.52 16.96
C ALA A 129 -13.54 -5.06 17.15
N GLY A 130 -12.45 -5.73 16.77
CA GLY A 130 -12.26 -7.18 16.86
C GLY A 130 -12.69 -7.95 15.61
N VAL A 131 -13.29 -7.28 14.62
CA VAL A 131 -13.63 -7.89 13.33
C VAL A 131 -12.49 -7.67 12.35
N LYS A 132 -11.93 -8.76 11.81
CA LYS A 132 -10.81 -8.72 10.87
C LYS A 132 -11.28 -8.68 9.43
N TYR A 133 -10.61 -7.87 8.64
CA TYR A 133 -10.82 -7.69 7.22
C TYR A 133 -9.50 -7.89 6.49
N ARG A 134 -9.45 -8.80 5.53
CA ARG A 134 -8.25 -8.97 4.70
C ARG A 134 -8.19 -7.84 3.68
N LEU A 135 -7.06 -7.13 3.65
CA LEU A 135 -6.76 -6.09 2.68
C LEU A 135 -5.99 -6.70 1.50
N LEU A 136 -6.52 -6.49 0.30
CA LEU A 136 -5.95 -6.96 -0.97
C LEU A 136 -5.70 -5.75 -1.88
N LEU A 137 -4.42 -5.47 -2.15
CA LEU A 137 -3.94 -4.41 -3.06
C LEU A 137 -3.65 -4.95 -4.46
#